data_AF-A0A6G7BPU8-F1
#
_entry.id   AF-A0A6G7BPU8-F1
#
_cell.length_a   1.000
_cell.length_b   1.000
_cell.length_c   1.000
_cell.angle_alpha   90.00
_cell.angle_beta   90.00
_cell.angle_gamma   90.00
#
_symmetry.space_group_name_H-M   'P 1'
#
loop_
_entity.id
_entity.type
_entity.pdbx_description
1 polymer ?
#
loop_
_entity_poly.entity_id
_entity_poly.type
_entity_poly.pdbx_seq_one_letter_code
_entity_poly.pdbx_strand_id
1 'polypeptide(L)'
;MNIFKRIFRIGQAEIHAVVDKMEDPIKMTEQGIREMKEDLEQSLEAYAKVKALAIRTQNNCEKKKEEANEFESKAILLLQKAQKGELSAEKAESLAKEALLLKKQLLIEATELEKQAAIHQSSAEELHKNVDILKFNIAKWESELSTLKARVKVSNAAKMVNRQLANIDSNSTISMLERMKEKVEEDEALAKAYGEIATGNRSKVDEINESIGGSDAVNSELEELKRKLNGDAEI
;
A
#
# COMPACT_ATOMS: atom_id res chain seq x y z
N MET A 1 -6.14 18.64 22.03
CA MET A 1 -7.09 18.58 20.87
C MET A 1 -6.98 17.21 20.24
N ASN A 2 -8.04 16.40 20.29
CA ASN A 2 -8.03 14.96 19.99
C ASN A 2 -7.56 14.62 18.56
N ILE A 3 -6.36 14.06 18.46
CA ILE A 3 -5.79 13.43 17.25
C ILE A 3 -6.68 12.25 16.83
N PHE A 4 -7.22 11.51 17.80
CA PHE A 4 -8.27 10.50 17.60
C PHE A 4 -9.50 11.06 16.87
N LYS A 5 -9.94 12.30 17.15
CA LYS A 5 -11.06 12.91 16.41
C LYS A 5 -10.68 13.29 14.98
N ARG A 6 -9.41 13.56 14.69
CA ARG A 6 -8.93 13.88 13.33
C ARG A 6 -8.80 12.61 12.48
N ILE A 7 -8.19 11.57 13.04
CA ILE A 7 -8.07 10.25 12.39
C ILE A 7 -9.45 9.65 12.12
N PHE A 8 -10.39 9.74 13.08
CA PHE A 8 -11.77 9.28 12.89
C PHE A 8 -12.52 10.09 11.82
N ARG A 9 -12.23 11.40 11.69
CA ARG A 9 -12.79 12.25 10.63
C ARG A 9 -12.30 11.84 9.24
N ILE A 10 -11.05 11.36 9.14
CA ILE A 10 -10.47 10.89 7.89
C ILE A 10 -11.09 9.53 7.50
N GLY A 11 -11.40 8.66 8.47
CA GLY A 11 -12.10 7.40 8.21
C GLY A 11 -13.56 7.54 7.78
N GLN A 12 -14.25 8.63 8.16
CA GLN A 12 -15.65 8.90 7.79
C GLN A 12 -15.84 9.76 6.54
N ALA A 13 -14.78 10.36 5.99
CA ALA A 13 -14.91 11.18 4.80
C ALA A 13 -14.90 10.30 3.55
N GLU A 14 -16.08 9.97 3.05
CA GLU A 14 -16.27 9.60 1.65
C GLU A 14 -15.62 10.69 0.78
N ILE A 15 -14.54 10.32 0.08
CA ILE A 15 -13.71 11.28 -0.67
C ILE A 15 -14.46 11.70 -1.93
N HIS A 16 -15.36 12.67 -1.78
CA HIS A 16 -15.77 13.56 -2.85
C HIS A 16 -15.07 14.91 -2.69
N ALA A 17 -14.02 15.06 -3.51
CA ALA A 17 -13.39 16.30 -3.94
C ALA A 17 -12.91 17.32 -2.88
N VAL A 18 -11.65 17.21 -2.46
CA VAL A 18 -10.81 18.39 -2.13
C VAL A 18 -9.37 18.10 -2.56
N VAL A 19 -8.95 18.65 -3.70
CA VAL A 19 -7.65 18.36 -4.32
C VAL A 19 -6.57 19.41 -4.03
N ASP A 20 -6.88 20.65 -3.61
CA ASP A 20 -5.85 21.71 -3.66
C ASP A 20 -5.51 22.43 -2.33
N LYS A 21 -5.99 21.98 -1.16
CA LYS A 21 -5.67 22.65 0.12
C LYS A 21 -5.40 21.75 1.33
N MET A 22 -5.38 20.43 1.14
CA MET A 22 -4.96 19.50 2.18
C MET A 22 -3.60 18.93 1.78
N GLU A 23 -2.62 19.05 2.67
CA GLU A 23 -1.39 18.28 2.62
C GLU A 23 -1.70 16.82 2.24
N ASP A 24 -0.89 16.24 1.37
CA ASP A 24 -1.09 14.88 0.84
C ASP A 24 -1.53 13.93 1.97
N PRO A 25 -2.76 13.37 1.94
CA PRO A 25 -3.29 12.55 3.02
C PRO A 25 -2.36 11.36 3.35
N ILE A 26 -1.58 10.89 2.38
CA ILE A 26 -0.54 9.89 2.59
C ILE A 26 0.53 10.41 3.55
N LYS A 27 1.04 11.62 3.35
CA LYS A 27 2.08 12.23 4.20
C LYS A 27 1.55 12.52 5.60
N MET A 28 0.30 12.99 5.73
CA MET A 28 -0.32 13.19 7.04
C MET A 28 -0.48 11.88 7.81
N THR A 29 -0.93 10.80 7.15
CA THR A 29 -1.02 9.48 7.79
C THR A 29 0.35 8.91 8.15
N GLU A 30 1.37 9.09 7.30
CA GLU A 30 2.76 8.71 7.62
C GLU A 30 3.28 9.44 8.87
N GLN A 31 3.01 10.75 8.98
CA GLN A 31 3.38 11.52 10.15
C GLN A 31 2.63 11.04 11.39
N GLY A 32 1.31 10.83 11.30
CA GLY A 32 0.53 10.30 12.43
C GLY A 32 1.04 8.94 12.91
N ILE A 33 1.44 8.04 11.99
CA ILE A 33 2.05 6.75 12.36
C ILE A 33 3.41 6.94 13.04
N ARG A 34 4.23 7.91 12.60
CA ARG A 34 5.51 8.24 13.26
C ARG A 34 5.28 8.73 14.69
N GLU A 35 4.38 9.69 14.89
CA GLU A 35 4.00 10.20 16.20
C GLU A 35 3.47 9.08 17.11
N MET A 36 2.62 8.18 16.58
CA MET A 36 2.14 7.02 17.34
C MET A 36 3.26 6.06 17.76
N LYS A 37 4.31 5.91 16.93
CA LYS A 37 5.47 5.08 17.29
C LYS A 37 6.32 5.73 18.38
N GLU A 38 6.47 7.05 18.36
CA GLU A 38 7.12 7.81 19.43
C GLU A 38 6.32 7.68 20.74
N ASP A 39 4.99 7.83 20.69
CA ASP A 39 4.10 7.61 21.83
C ASP A 39 4.19 6.17 22.38
N LEU A 40 4.33 5.18 21.48
CA LEU A 40 4.52 3.78 21.86
C LEU A 40 5.84 3.58 22.62
N GLU A 41 6.93 4.20 22.18
CA GLU A 41 8.23 4.12 22.86
C GLU A 41 8.16 4.73 24.26
N GLN A 42 7.57 5.93 24.39
CA GLN A 42 7.36 6.57 25.68
C GLN A 42 6.45 5.74 26.61
N SER A 43 5.40 5.14 26.06
CA SER A 43 4.47 4.28 26.80
C SER A 43 5.16 2.99 27.28
N LEU A 44 6.03 2.39 26.46
CA LEU A 44 6.84 1.24 26.84
C LEU A 44 7.83 1.58 27.96
N GLU A 45 8.48 2.74 27.89
CA GLU A 45 9.38 3.20 28.94
C GLU A 45 8.62 3.44 30.26
N ALA A 46 7.46 4.09 30.20
CA ALA A 46 6.61 4.31 31.36
C ALA A 46 6.14 2.99 31.98
N TYR A 47 5.67 2.06 31.14
CA TYR A 47 5.31 0.70 31.57
C TYR A 47 6.48 0.01 32.27
N ALA A 48 7.67 0.02 31.67
CA ALA A 48 8.86 -0.62 32.23
C ALA A 48 9.24 -0.02 33.60
N LYS A 49 9.18 1.31 33.76
CA LYS A 49 9.45 1.99 35.04
C LYS A 49 8.46 1.57 36.12
N VAL A 50 7.16 1.55 35.82
CA VAL A 50 6.12 1.15 36.79
C VAL A 50 6.23 -0.34 37.12
N LYS A 51 6.49 -1.20 36.13
CA LYS A 51 6.71 -2.63 36.35
C LYS A 51 7.94 -2.90 37.21
N ALA A 52 9.04 -2.18 36.97
CA ALA A 52 10.25 -2.27 37.79
C ALA A 52 9.98 -1.82 39.24
N LEU A 53 9.18 -0.76 39.43
CA LEU A 53 8.76 -0.32 40.75
C LEU A 53 7.94 -1.40 41.47
N ALA A 54 6.98 -2.03 40.79
CA ALA A 54 6.19 -3.13 41.34
C ALA A 54 7.08 -4.29 41.80
N ILE A 55 8.02 -4.73 40.95
CA ILE A 55 8.98 -5.80 41.27
C ILE A 55 9.84 -5.42 42.47
N ARG A 56 10.38 -4.20 42.51
CA ARG A 56 11.22 -3.75 43.62
C ARG A 56 10.45 -3.72 44.95
N THR A 57 9.21 -3.23 44.93
CA THR A 57 8.37 -3.18 46.13
C THR A 57 8.01 -4.59 46.62
N GLN A 58 7.72 -5.51 45.69
CA GLN A 58 7.50 -6.93 46.00
C GLN A 58 8.74 -7.57 46.63
N ASN A 59 9.93 -7.39 46.05
CA ASN A 59 11.18 -7.91 46.59
C ASN A 59 11.46 -7.36 48.00
N ASN A 60 11.13 -6.08 48.26
CA ASN A 60 11.27 -5.50 49.59
C ASN A 60 10.27 -6.12 50.60
N CYS A 61 9.04 -6.42 50.18
CA CYS A 61 8.07 -7.15 50.99
C CYS A 61 8.61 -8.53 51.39
N GLU A 62 9.16 -9.27 50.42
CA GLU A 62 9.72 -10.60 50.65
C GLU A 62 10.90 -10.56 51.62
N LYS A 63 11.82 -9.60 51.46
CA LYS A 63 12.92 -9.38 52.42
C LYS A 63 12.41 -9.11 53.83
N LYS A 64 11.35 -8.32 53.99
CA LYS A 64 10.75 -8.05 55.31
C LYS A 64 10.11 -9.30 55.92
N LYS A 65 9.51 -10.16 55.10
CA LYS A 65 8.99 -11.48 55.53
C LYS A 65 10.13 -12.41 55.95
N GLU A 66 11.25 -12.42 55.22
CA GLU A 66 12.45 -13.19 55.57
C GLU A 66 13.07 -12.70 56.90
N GLU A 67 13.28 -11.39 57.05
CA GLU A 67 13.76 -10.79 58.31
C GLU A 67 12.85 -11.18 59.50
N ALA A 68 11.53 -11.17 59.30
CA ALA A 68 10.56 -11.57 60.32
C ALA A 68 10.71 -13.06 60.73
N ASN A 69 10.95 -13.95 59.76
CA ASN A 69 11.20 -15.37 60.00
C ASN A 69 12.54 -15.62 60.72
N GLU A 70 13.56 -14.81 60.45
CA GLU A 70 14.81 -14.86 61.19
C GLU A 70 14.62 -14.51 62.67
N PHE A 71 13.82 -13.47 62.97
CA PHE A 71 13.52 -13.10 64.36
C PHE A 71 12.69 -14.17 65.08
N GLU A 72 11.78 -14.85 64.39
CA GLU A 72 11.11 -16.03 64.92
C GLU A 72 12.10 -17.15 65.28
N SER A 73 13.01 -17.46 64.36
CA SER A 73 14.03 -18.49 64.55
C SER A 73 14.95 -18.15 65.74
N LYS A 74 15.32 -16.87 65.88
CA LYS A 74 16.09 -16.35 67.04
C LYS A 74 15.30 -16.50 68.34
N ALA A 75 14.00 -16.18 68.35
CA ALA A 75 13.14 -16.37 69.53
C ALA A 75 13.08 -17.85 69.96
N ILE A 76 12.90 -18.77 69.01
CA ILE A 76 12.90 -20.22 69.29
C ILE A 76 14.24 -20.66 69.86
N LEU A 77 15.37 -20.21 69.28
CA LEU A 77 16.71 -20.56 69.75
C LEU A 77 16.97 -20.06 71.18
N LEU A 78 16.51 -18.85 71.52
CA LEU A 78 16.63 -18.31 72.88
C LEU A 78 15.90 -19.19 73.91
N LEU A 79 14.68 -19.63 73.59
CA LEU A 79 13.92 -20.53 74.46
C LEU A 79 14.56 -21.92 74.58
N GLN A 80 15.12 -22.45 73.48
CA GLN A 80 15.88 -23.71 73.52
C GLN A 80 17.13 -23.62 74.40
N LYS A 81 17.84 -22.49 74.37
CA LYS A 81 19.00 -22.26 75.26
C LYS A 81 18.60 -22.21 76.73
N ALA A 82 17.43 -21.65 77.04
CA ALA A 82 16.87 -21.67 78.40
C ALA A 82 16.60 -23.10 78.88
N GLN A 83 16.01 -23.94 78.01
CA GLN A 83 15.74 -25.36 78.33
C GLN A 83 17.02 -26.16 78.58
N LYS A 84 18.12 -25.82 77.90
CA LYS A 84 19.44 -26.44 78.10
C LYS A 84 20.21 -25.89 79.29
N GLY A 85 19.70 -24.85 79.96
CA GLY A 85 20.38 -24.17 81.07
C GLY A 85 21.54 -23.26 80.64
N GLU A 86 21.71 -22.98 79.35
CA GLU A 86 22.74 -22.09 78.81
C GLU A 86 22.40 -20.60 79.03
N LEU A 87 21.14 -20.29 79.30
CA LEU A 87 20.62 -18.94 79.54
C LEU A 87 19.56 -19.00 80.66
N SER A 88 19.48 -17.99 81.52
CA SER A 88 18.41 -17.94 82.52
C SER A 88 17.04 -17.83 81.84
N ALA A 89 16.03 -18.50 82.41
CA ALA A 89 14.67 -18.53 81.86
C ALA A 89 14.08 -17.12 81.69
N GLU A 90 14.25 -16.25 82.68
CA GLU A 90 13.77 -14.86 82.66
C GLU A 90 14.41 -14.05 81.52
N LYS A 91 15.72 -14.17 81.34
CA LYS A 91 16.44 -13.45 80.29
C LYS A 91 16.09 -13.96 78.89
N ALA A 92 15.95 -15.28 78.75
CA ALA A 92 15.54 -15.90 77.49
C ALA A 92 14.11 -15.48 77.10
N GLU A 93 13.18 -15.48 78.05
CA GLU A 93 11.79 -15.07 77.82
C GLU A 93 11.70 -13.58 77.45
N SER A 94 12.45 -12.71 78.14
CA SER A 94 12.51 -11.28 77.82
C SER A 94 13.03 -11.02 76.40
N LEU A 95 14.15 -11.65 76.01
CA LEU A 95 14.72 -11.50 74.67
C LEU A 95 13.84 -12.13 73.58
N ALA A 96 13.18 -13.26 73.87
CA ALA A 96 12.25 -13.90 72.94
C ALA A 96 11.02 -13.00 72.70
N LYS A 97 10.48 -12.35 73.74
CA LYS A 97 9.40 -11.37 73.61
C LYS A 97 9.82 -10.19 72.73
N GLU A 98 11.02 -9.65 72.92
CA GLU A 98 11.55 -8.57 72.10
C GLU A 98 11.71 -8.98 70.63
N ALA A 99 12.26 -10.17 70.36
CA ALA A 99 12.36 -10.71 69.01
C ALA A 99 10.99 -10.88 68.34
N LEU A 100 9.98 -11.35 69.08
CA LEU A 100 8.60 -11.48 68.57
C LEU A 100 7.93 -10.12 68.32
N LEU A 101 8.24 -9.09 69.11
CA LEU A 101 7.78 -7.72 68.84
C LEU A 101 8.38 -7.18 67.54
N LEU A 102 9.68 -7.38 67.31
CA LEU A 102 10.36 -7.01 66.06
C LEU A 102 9.77 -7.77 64.86
N LYS A 103 9.55 -9.09 65.00
CA LYS A 103 8.83 -9.89 63.99
C LYS A 103 7.49 -9.25 63.63
N LYS A 104 6.68 -8.90 64.63
CA LYS A 104 5.36 -8.31 64.41
C LYS A 104 5.45 -6.98 63.65
N GLN A 105 6.41 -6.12 64.00
CA GLN A 105 6.65 -4.86 63.30
C GLN A 105 7.03 -5.07 61.84
N LEU A 106 7.96 -6.00 61.55
CA LEU A 106 8.37 -6.33 60.19
C LEU A 106 7.22 -6.90 59.34
N LEU A 107 6.33 -7.70 59.94
CA LEU A 107 5.15 -8.21 59.24
C LEU A 107 4.13 -7.12 58.92
N ILE A 108 3.98 -6.11 59.78
CA ILE A 108 3.15 -4.93 59.50
C ILE A 108 3.72 -4.17 58.30
N GLU A 109 5.03 -3.91 58.29
CA GLU A 109 5.73 -3.26 57.18
C GLU A 109 5.61 -4.07 55.88
N ALA A 110 5.79 -5.39 55.94
CA ALA A 110 5.63 -6.27 54.80
C ALA A 110 4.21 -6.22 54.23
N THR A 111 3.19 -6.18 55.09
CA THR A 111 1.78 -6.09 54.67
C THR A 111 1.49 -4.77 53.95
N GLU A 112 2.09 -3.67 54.41
CA GLU A 112 1.96 -2.38 53.71
C GLU A 112 2.66 -2.40 52.36
N LEU A 113 3.88 -2.93 52.29
CA LEU A 113 4.60 -3.11 51.02
C LEU A 113 3.84 -3.98 50.03
N GLU A 114 3.16 -5.04 50.52
CA GLU A 114 2.33 -5.92 49.69
C GLU A 114 1.15 -5.16 49.06
N LYS A 115 0.47 -4.30 49.81
CA LYS A 115 -0.59 -3.43 49.27
C LYS A 115 -0.04 -2.47 48.21
N GLN A 116 1.11 -1.84 48.47
CA GLN A 116 1.73 -0.92 47.52
C GLN A 116 2.17 -1.65 46.24
N ALA A 117 2.73 -2.85 46.37
CA ALA A 117 3.11 -3.69 45.23
C ALA A 117 1.88 -4.04 44.37
N ALA A 118 0.74 -4.37 44.98
CA ALA A 118 -0.51 -4.65 44.26
C ALA A 118 -1.01 -3.43 43.48
N ILE A 119 -0.93 -2.23 44.06
CA ILE A 119 -1.29 -0.98 43.36
C ILE A 119 -0.38 -0.78 42.14
N HIS A 120 0.95 -0.87 42.31
CA HIS A 120 1.88 -0.71 41.20
C HIS A 120 1.71 -1.77 40.12
N GLN A 121 1.39 -3.01 40.50
CA GLN A 121 1.15 -4.10 39.57
C GLN A 121 -0.10 -3.84 38.72
N SER A 122 -1.18 -3.37 39.33
CA SER A 122 -2.40 -2.96 38.63
C SER A 122 -2.13 -1.80 37.65
N SER A 123 -1.39 -0.77 38.08
CA SER A 123 -1.00 0.33 37.19
C SER A 123 -0.12 -0.13 36.02
N ALA A 124 0.81 -1.06 36.26
CA ALA A 124 1.62 -1.65 35.19
C ALA A 124 0.75 -2.43 34.18
N GLU A 125 -0.26 -3.16 34.64
CA GLU A 125 -1.18 -3.89 33.77
C GLU A 125 -2.04 -2.97 32.91
N GLU A 126 -2.49 -1.84 33.47
CA GLU A 126 -3.22 -0.82 32.70
C GLU A 126 -2.33 -0.21 31.61
N LEU A 127 -1.08 0.16 31.95
CA LEU A 127 -0.12 0.67 30.97
C LEU A 127 0.19 -0.36 29.88
N HIS A 128 0.31 -1.65 30.24
CA HIS A 128 0.51 -2.72 29.27
C HIS A 128 -0.65 -2.82 28.28
N LYS A 129 -1.90 -2.75 28.75
CA LYS A 129 -3.08 -2.74 27.87
C LYS A 129 -3.06 -1.56 26.91
N ASN A 130 -2.68 -0.38 27.38
CA ASN A 130 -2.56 0.81 26.53
C ASN A 130 -1.47 0.65 25.47
N VAL A 131 -0.32 0.07 25.83
CA VAL A 131 0.75 -0.30 24.89
C VAL A 131 0.25 -1.27 23.81
N ASP A 132 -0.52 -2.29 24.18
CA ASP A 132 -1.08 -3.25 23.22
C ASP A 132 -2.08 -2.59 22.26
N ILE A 133 -2.93 -1.70 22.77
CA ILE A 133 -3.86 -0.91 21.96
C ILE A 133 -3.09 -0.02 20.96
N LEU A 134 -2.01 0.64 21.39
CA LEU A 134 -1.17 1.45 20.52
C LEU A 134 -0.53 0.60 19.41
N LYS A 135 0.06 -0.55 19.76
CA LYS A 135 0.63 -1.49 18.77
C LYS A 135 -0.39 -1.94 17.74
N PHE A 136 -1.58 -2.33 18.20
CA PHE A 136 -2.67 -2.74 17.32
C PHE A 136 -3.07 -1.61 16.35
N ASN A 137 -3.27 -0.40 16.85
CA ASN A 137 -3.64 0.74 16.02
C ASN A 137 -2.54 1.10 15.02
N ILE A 138 -1.26 1.08 15.41
CA ILE A 138 -0.14 1.34 14.49
C ILE A 138 -0.17 0.33 13.34
N ALA A 139 -0.27 -0.97 13.63
CA ALA A 139 -0.32 -2.01 12.59
C ALA A 139 -1.53 -1.83 11.66
N LYS A 140 -2.70 -1.48 12.21
CA LYS A 140 -3.89 -1.18 11.44
C LYS A 140 -3.65 -0.02 10.47
N TRP A 141 -3.14 1.11 10.97
CA TRP A 141 -2.91 2.30 10.14
C TRP A 141 -1.81 2.12 9.11
N GLU A 142 -0.77 1.33 9.40
CA GLU A 142 0.24 0.95 8.42
C GLU A 142 -0.35 0.14 7.25
N SER A 143 -1.24 -0.81 7.56
CA SER A 143 -1.95 -1.60 6.56
C SER A 143 -2.88 -0.73 5.69
N GLU A 144 -3.64 0.17 6.32
CA GLU A 144 -4.51 1.10 5.61
C GLU A 144 -3.71 2.07 4.71
N LEU A 145 -2.59 2.59 5.21
CA LEU A 145 -1.68 3.44 4.45
C LEU A 145 -1.09 2.71 3.23
N SER A 146 -0.67 1.45 3.39
CA SER A 146 -0.18 0.62 2.28
C SER A 146 -1.25 0.45 1.19
N THR A 147 -2.48 0.16 1.61
CA THR A 147 -3.63 0.03 0.71
C THR A 147 -3.92 1.35 -0.02
N LEU A 148 -3.90 2.47 0.71
CA LEU A 148 -4.12 3.80 0.14
C LEU A 148 -3.06 4.15 -0.90
N LYS A 149 -1.78 3.90 -0.61
CA LYS A 149 -0.67 4.11 -1.55
C LYS A 149 -0.84 3.27 -2.82
N ALA A 150 -1.24 2.01 -2.70
CA ALA A 150 -1.49 1.16 -3.85
C ALA A 150 -2.64 1.70 -4.72
N ARG A 151 -3.76 2.10 -4.10
CA ARG A 151 -4.91 2.71 -4.80
C ARG A 151 -4.52 4.01 -5.53
N VAL A 152 -3.71 4.86 -4.90
CA VAL A 152 -3.22 6.09 -5.53
C VAL A 152 -2.35 5.78 -6.74
N LYS A 153 -1.45 4.78 -6.66
CA LYS A 153 -0.65 4.34 -7.83
C LYS A 153 -1.52 3.84 -8.98
N VAL A 154 -2.51 2.98 -8.69
CA VAL A 154 -3.44 2.46 -9.70
C VAL A 154 -4.26 3.59 -10.33
N SER A 155 -4.80 4.50 -9.51
CA SER A 155 -5.56 5.67 -10.00
C SER A 155 -4.71 6.57 -10.89
N ASN A 156 -3.46 6.82 -10.53
CA ASN A 156 -2.53 7.61 -11.34
C ASN A 156 -2.20 6.92 -12.67
N ALA A 157 -1.96 5.60 -12.66
CA ALA A 157 -1.76 4.82 -13.88
C ALA A 157 -2.99 4.87 -14.80
N ALA A 158 -4.20 4.67 -14.24
CA ALA A 158 -5.44 4.77 -14.99
C ALA A 158 -5.66 6.17 -15.59
N LYS A 159 -5.38 7.24 -14.83
CA LYS A 159 -5.41 8.62 -15.33
C LYS A 159 -4.43 8.84 -16.48
N MET A 160 -3.21 8.29 -16.40
CA MET A 160 -2.22 8.37 -17.47
C MET A 160 -2.69 7.67 -18.74
N VAL A 161 -3.18 6.43 -18.63
CA VAL A 161 -3.72 5.67 -19.76
C VAL A 161 -4.90 6.40 -20.40
N ASN A 162 -5.86 6.89 -19.60
CA ASN A 162 -6.99 7.64 -20.13
C ASN A 162 -6.58 8.96 -20.82
N ARG A 163 -5.58 9.67 -20.28
CA ARG A 163 -5.00 10.85 -20.95
C ARG A 163 -4.35 10.48 -22.28
N GLN A 164 -3.61 9.37 -22.33
CA GLN A 164 -2.99 8.88 -23.57
C GLN A 164 -4.06 8.46 -24.60
N LEU A 165 -5.11 7.76 -24.18
CA LEU A 165 -6.23 7.40 -25.06
C LEU A 165 -6.97 8.63 -25.59
N ALA A 166 -7.25 9.62 -24.74
CA ALA A 166 -7.85 10.89 -25.18
C ALA A 166 -6.97 11.66 -26.17
N ASN A 167 -5.65 11.58 -26.01
CA ASN A 167 -4.69 12.16 -26.95
C ASN A 167 -4.60 11.38 -28.28
N ILE A 168 -4.88 10.07 -28.27
CA ILE A 168 -4.92 9.23 -29.48
C ILE A 168 -6.17 9.55 -30.31
N ASP A 169 -7.31 9.84 -29.66
CA ASP A 169 -8.56 10.24 -30.33
C ASP A 169 -8.49 11.66 -30.93
N SER A 170 -7.53 12.47 -30.46
CA SER A 170 -7.28 13.83 -30.93
C SER A 170 -6.35 13.87 -32.15
N ASN A 171 -6.86 13.42 -33.30
CA ASN A 171 -6.58 14.03 -34.62
C ASN A 171 -5.21 13.83 -35.33
N SER A 172 -4.48 12.71 -35.16
CA SER A 172 -3.29 12.45 -35.99
C SER A 172 -3.34 11.21 -36.87
N THR A 173 -3.88 10.08 -36.40
CA THR A 173 -3.80 8.81 -37.16
C THR A 173 -4.95 8.65 -38.15
N ILE A 174 -6.19 8.96 -37.76
CA ILE A 174 -7.36 8.93 -38.66
C ILE A 174 -7.25 10.02 -39.72
N SER A 175 -6.91 11.24 -39.33
CA SER A 175 -6.72 12.37 -40.24
C SER A 175 -5.49 12.21 -41.15
N MET A 176 -4.53 11.35 -40.82
CA MET A 176 -3.44 10.96 -41.72
C MET A 176 -3.89 9.86 -42.70
N LEU A 177 -4.68 8.90 -42.24
CA LEU A 177 -5.28 7.87 -43.11
C LEU A 177 -6.29 8.46 -44.10
N GLU A 178 -7.13 9.42 -43.69
CA GLU A 178 -8.03 10.15 -44.59
C GLU A 178 -7.26 10.97 -45.61
N ARG A 179 -6.21 11.70 -45.21
CA ARG A 179 -5.34 12.42 -46.15
C ARG A 179 -4.61 11.49 -47.13
N MET A 180 -4.20 10.31 -46.69
CA MET A 180 -3.61 9.30 -47.57
C MET A 180 -4.65 8.74 -48.56
N LYS A 181 -5.91 8.54 -48.12
CA LYS A 181 -7.00 8.09 -48.98
C LYS A 181 -7.35 9.14 -50.04
N GLU A 182 -7.49 10.40 -49.64
CA GLU A 182 -7.79 11.52 -50.54
C GLU A 182 -6.70 11.70 -51.61
N LYS A 183 -5.43 11.55 -51.21
CA LYS A 183 -4.30 11.58 -52.15
C LYS A 183 -4.29 10.41 -53.15
N VAL A 184 -4.65 9.20 -52.70
CA VAL A 184 -4.77 8.04 -53.60
C VAL A 184 -5.91 8.23 -54.59
N GLU A 185 -7.06 8.76 -54.15
CA GLU A 185 -8.18 9.08 -55.05
C GLU A 185 -7.79 10.15 -56.09
N GLU A 186 -7.00 11.15 -55.70
CA GLU A 186 -6.48 12.19 -56.61
C GLU A 186 -5.48 11.61 -57.64
N ASP A 187 -4.55 10.75 -57.20
CA ASP A 187 -3.61 10.05 -58.08
C ASP A 187 -4.34 9.10 -59.06
N GLU A 188 -5.39 8.40 -58.61
CA GLU A 188 -6.24 7.55 -59.45
C GLU A 188 -7.04 8.38 -60.48
N ALA A 189 -7.56 9.55 -60.08
CA ALA A 189 -8.25 10.47 -60.96
C ALA A 189 -7.31 11.06 -62.02
N LEU A 190 -6.08 11.44 -61.63
CA LEU A 190 -5.02 11.85 -62.55
C LEU A 190 -4.65 10.74 -63.52
N ALA A 191 -4.48 9.50 -63.05
CA ALA A 191 -4.19 8.35 -63.89
C ALA A 191 -5.31 8.08 -64.93
N LYS A 192 -6.59 8.20 -64.52
CA LYS A 192 -7.73 8.15 -65.45
C LYS A 192 -7.71 9.29 -66.46
N ALA A 193 -7.46 10.53 -66.01
CA ALA A 193 -7.36 11.68 -66.90
C ALA A 193 -6.21 11.54 -67.92
N TYR A 194 -5.06 11.01 -67.51
CA TYR A 194 -3.96 10.68 -68.43
C TYR A 194 -4.32 9.55 -69.40
N GLY A 195 -5.07 8.53 -68.96
CA GLY A 195 -5.62 7.49 -69.83
C GLY A 195 -6.62 8.03 -70.86
N GLU A 196 -7.46 8.98 -70.46
CA GLU A 196 -8.39 9.70 -71.35
C GLU A 196 -7.66 10.65 -72.31
N ILE A 197 -6.58 11.31 -71.88
CA ILE A 197 -5.72 12.13 -72.77
C ILE A 197 -4.94 11.24 -73.75
N ALA A 198 -4.47 10.07 -73.33
CA ALA A 198 -3.82 9.09 -74.21
C ALA A 198 -4.77 8.50 -75.26
N THR A 199 -6.09 8.47 -74.99
CA THR A 199 -7.13 8.06 -75.94
C THR A 199 -7.72 9.24 -76.73
N GLY A 200 -7.61 10.46 -76.21
CA GLY A 200 -8.11 11.70 -76.81
C GLY A 200 -7.18 12.38 -77.82
N ASN A 201 -5.99 11.81 -78.09
CA ASN A 201 -5.00 12.41 -78.99
C ASN A 201 -4.68 11.53 -80.22
N ARG A 202 -5.69 10.90 -80.82
CA ARG A 202 -5.63 10.52 -82.25
C ARG A 202 -5.68 11.80 -83.07
N SER A 203 -4.48 12.36 -83.27
CA SER A 203 -4.22 13.61 -83.96
C SER A 203 -4.61 13.51 -85.43
N LYS A 204 -5.15 14.60 -85.97
CA LYS A 204 -5.44 14.89 -87.40
C LYS A 204 -4.23 14.71 -88.35
N VAL A 205 -3.10 14.23 -87.85
CA VAL A 205 -1.90 13.82 -88.58
C VAL A 205 -2.05 12.40 -89.16
N ASP A 206 -2.87 11.53 -88.55
CA ASP A 206 -3.14 10.18 -89.09
C ASP A 206 -4.08 10.22 -90.32
N GLU A 207 -5.06 11.15 -90.36
CA GLU A 207 -5.93 11.39 -91.53
C GLU A 207 -5.19 11.98 -92.75
N ILE A 208 -4.05 12.64 -92.53
CA ILE A 208 -3.24 13.25 -93.61
C ILE A 208 -2.30 12.21 -94.25
N ASN A 209 -1.85 11.21 -93.49
CA ASN A 209 -0.97 10.16 -94.03
C ASN A 209 -1.73 9.04 -94.78
N GLU A 210 -3.02 8.83 -94.49
CA GLU A 210 -3.87 7.89 -95.25
C GLU A 210 -4.37 8.46 -96.61
N SER A 211 -4.26 9.77 -96.84
CA SER A 211 -4.79 10.45 -98.03
C SER A 211 -3.75 10.77 -99.12
N ILE A 212 -2.48 10.38 -98.92
CA ILE A 212 -1.38 10.62 -99.88
C ILE A 212 -0.64 9.30 -100.15
N GLY A 213 -1.13 8.50 -101.12
CA GLY A 213 -0.32 7.42 -101.71
C GLY A 213 -1.10 6.20 -102.17
N GLY A 214 -1.83 6.33 -103.28
CA GLY A 214 -2.37 5.19 -104.01
C GLY A 214 -1.33 4.50 -104.90
N SER A 215 -1.44 3.18 -105.03
CA SER A 215 -1.15 2.47 -106.27
C SER A 215 -1.97 1.18 -106.31
N ASP A 216 -2.93 1.19 -107.23
CA ASP A 216 -3.77 0.09 -107.69
C ASP A 216 -2.97 -1.15 -108.11
N ALA A 217 -3.64 -2.32 -108.05
CA ALA A 217 -3.53 -3.48 -108.97
C ALA A 217 -3.36 -4.89 -108.37
N VAL A 218 -3.31 -5.11 -107.03
CA VAL A 218 -2.88 -6.44 -106.51
C VAL A 218 -3.94 -7.30 -105.78
N ASN A 219 -5.09 -6.77 -105.34
CA ASN A 219 -6.06 -7.61 -104.58
C ASN A 219 -7.45 -7.80 -105.22
N SER A 220 -7.70 -7.25 -106.42
CA SER A 220 -8.85 -7.70 -107.23
C SER A 220 -8.73 -9.17 -107.64
N GLU A 221 -7.55 -9.78 -107.52
CA GLU A 221 -7.30 -11.22 -107.74
C GLU A 221 -7.56 -12.11 -106.52
N LEU A 222 -7.62 -11.56 -105.29
CA LEU A 222 -7.86 -12.36 -104.08
C LEU A 222 -9.35 -12.67 -103.86
N GLU A 223 -10.23 -11.78 -104.32
CA GLU A 223 -11.70 -11.98 -104.29
C GLU A 223 -12.16 -13.06 -105.29
N GLU A 224 -11.44 -13.27 -106.40
CA GLU A 224 -11.77 -14.34 -107.36
C GLU A 224 -11.31 -15.74 -106.91
N LEU A 225 -10.20 -15.84 -106.16
CA LEU A 225 -9.64 -17.13 -105.72
C LEU A 225 -10.36 -17.73 -104.50
N LYS A 226 -10.86 -16.91 -103.56
CA LYS A 226 -11.59 -17.45 -102.39
C LYS A 226 -13.01 -17.90 -102.73
N ARG A 227 -13.68 -17.23 -103.69
CA ARG A 227 -15.00 -17.67 -104.17
C ARG A 227 -14.96 -19.01 -104.91
N LYS A 228 -13.82 -19.38 -105.51
CA LYS A 228 -13.62 -20.67 -106.16
C LYS A 228 -13.32 -21.85 -105.22
N LEU A 229 -13.20 -21.64 -103.89
CA LEU A 229 -12.75 -22.68 -102.96
C LEU A 229 -13.83 -23.34 -102.09
N ASN A 230 -15.06 -22.83 -101.97
CA ASN A 230 -16.07 -23.40 -101.04
C ASN A 230 -17.50 -23.55 -101.63
N GLY A 231 -17.60 -23.83 -102.93
CA GLY A 231 -18.87 -24.08 -103.63
C GLY A 231 -19.27 -25.56 -103.77
N ASP A 232 -18.73 -26.49 -102.97
CA ASP A 232 -19.07 -27.93 -103.04
C ASP A 232 -19.05 -28.58 -101.64
N ALA A 233 -20.21 -28.66 -100.97
CA ALA A 233 -20.50 -29.64 -99.91
C ALA A 233 -22.03 -29.66 -99.60
N GLU A 234 -22.82 -30.21 -100.53
CA GLU A 234 -24.05 -30.93 -100.18
C GLU A 234 -23.66 -32.27 -99.54
N ILE A 235 -24.01 -32.48 -98.27
CA ILE A 235 -24.74 -33.66 -97.74
C ILE A 235 -25.63 -33.18 -96.59
#